data_AF-A0A532F2N9-F1
#
_entry.id   AF-A0A532F2N9-F1
#
_cell.length_a   1.000
_cell.length_b   1.000
_cell.length_c   1.000
_cell.angle_alpha   90.00
_cell.angle_beta   90.00
_cell.angle_gamma   90.00
#
_symmetry.space_group_name_H-M   'P 1'
#
loop_
_entity.id
_entity.type
_entity.pdbx_description
1 polymer ?
#
loop_
_entity_poly.entity_id
_entity_poly.type
_entity_poly.pdbx_seq_one_letter_code
_entity_poly.pdbx_strand_id
1 'polypeptide(L)'
;MSLDPLADFRRVVSVRARQFPGQWEASKKLMEGAIFPSTFARLCAAVQSKDLPVSVKETLLRLFEQPVPRRVQDLDGGCLKSVTGLPPAKALRALAVFFELVPAATVRWPVTHLSSGEVEEVVRRQDNPFDLLHRTDVASVLEIGAGDLSFAEELADLYGPELTQQHRPFIIHCLDRLDPRSQLGGPLHANPERLQKLQRRADVSFSFFGDQDMFTLGGLDKQELLAPRYTIATCWAPATPTFAYEPSRLSEAFIRKELESTKGAFHLTRFGKESALEVQHAGRALLFPPWKFEIVGPLALLSLLARRGFLCVLGAVDAQVFWELLAQLLEEPRYRPLDQSFTPVNLPTIFGEVYHVLAGLPIGESIDLAGVAALRRHYLGSGSSSAMDDGAGYFRYVRISRGATFPGIPASSTARKFTSMTEEVSPWFITLVPA
;
A
#
# COMPACT_ATOMS: atom_id res chain seq x y z
N MET A 1 18.92 -18.22 25.88
CA MET A 1 18.76 -16.77 26.16
C MET A 1 20.15 -16.13 26.09
N SER A 2 20.25 -14.89 25.61
CA SER A 2 21.51 -14.12 25.62
C SER A 2 21.80 -13.64 27.05
N LEU A 3 23.08 -13.56 27.43
CA LEU A 3 23.54 -13.16 28.78
C LEU A 3 24.36 -11.86 28.79
N ASP A 4 24.43 -11.11 27.69
CA ASP A 4 25.04 -9.77 27.62
C ASP A 4 23.97 -8.68 27.33
N PRO A 5 23.49 -7.95 28.36
CA PRO A 5 22.58 -6.82 28.18
C PRO A 5 23.14 -5.70 27.29
N LEU A 6 24.47 -5.54 27.19
CA LEU A 6 25.07 -4.57 26.28
C LEU A 6 24.97 -5.07 24.83
N ALA A 7 25.18 -6.35 24.54
CA ALA A 7 24.99 -6.89 23.19
C ALA A 7 23.55 -6.71 22.70
N ASP A 8 22.56 -6.97 23.56
CA ASP A 8 21.17 -6.75 23.21
C ASP A 8 20.82 -5.26 23.06
N PHE A 9 21.40 -4.36 23.87
CA PHE A 9 21.24 -2.92 23.67
C PHE A 9 21.89 -2.42 22.37
N ARG A 10 23.13 -2.85 22.04
CA ARG A 10 23.79 -2.59 20.74
C ARG A 10 22.89 -3.01 19.58
N ARG A 11 22.27 -4.20 19.68
CA ARG A 11 21.33 -4.76 18.69
C ARG A 11 20.09 -3.87 18.53
N VAL A 12 19.40 -3.53 19.62
CA VAL A 12 18.18 -2.69 19.58
C VAL A 12 18.47 -1.28 19.06
N VAL A 13 19.54 -0.63 19.51
CA VAL A 13 19.97 0.69 19.02
C VAL A 13 20.30 0.65 17.53
N SER A 14 20.99 -0.39 17.06
CA SER A 14 21.34 -0.57 15.65
C SER A 14 20.14 -0.87 14.76
N VAL A 15 19.18 -1.64 15.23
CA VAL A 15 17.90 -1.90 14.53
C VAL A 15 17.09 -0.61 14.43
N ARG A 16 16.88 0.09 15.55
CA ARG A 16 16.06 1.31 15.57
C ARG A 16 16.65 2.45 14.74
N ALA A 17 17.98 2.56 14.66
CA ALA A 17 18.65 3.52 13.77
C ALA A 17 18.50 3.19 12.27
N ARG A 18 18.14 1.95 11.90
CA ARG A 18 17.85 1.53 10.52
C ARG A 18 16.36 1.68 10.17
N GLN A 19 15.47 1.36 11.12
CA GLN A 19 14.00 1.41 10.93
C GLN A 19 13.47 2.82 10.64
N PHE A 20 14.16 3.88 11.09
CA PHE A 20 13.73 5.26 10.91
C PHE A 20 14.76 6.08 10.08
N PRO A 21 14.93 5.82 8.77
CA PRO A 21 15.95 6.47 7.95
C PRO A 21 15.80 8.00 7.88
N GLY A 22 14.56 8.52 7.93
CA GLY A 22 14.29 9.96 8.01
C GLY A 22 14.78 10.59 9.32
N GLN A 23 14.52 9.97 10.47
CA GLN A 23 15.05 10.42 11.76
C GLN A 23 16.57 10.26 11.82
N TRP A 24 17.10 9.17 11.26
CA TRP A 24 18.55 8.98 11.14
C TRP A 24 19.19 10.13 10.37
N GLU A 25 18.67 10.55 9.22
CA GLU A 25 19.25 11.67 8.48
C GLU A 25 19.04 13.02 9.16
N ALA A 26 17.86 13.28 9.75
CA ALA A 26 17.61 14.49 10.54
C ALA A 26 18.54 14.60 11.77
N SER A 27 18.95 13.47 12.38
CA SER A 27 19.87 13.44 13.53
C SER A 27 21.25 14.06 13.25
N LYS A 28 21.64 14.25 11.97
CA LYS A 28 22.86 14.98 11.61
C LYS A 28 22.91 16.37 12.25
N LYS A 29 21.79 17.10 12.22
CA LYS A 29 21.70 18.48 12.74
C LYS A 29 21.92 18.56 14.25
N LEU A 30 21.55 17.51 14.98
CA LEU A 30 21.75 17.44 16.44
C LEU A 30 23.24 17.31 16.84
N MET A 31 24.13 16.97 15.89
CA MET A 31 25.58 16.88 16.12
C MET A 31 26.33 18.18 15.74
N GLU A 32 25.63 19.22 15.27
CA GLU A 32 26.23 20.50 14.90
C GLU A 32 26.62 21.30 16.15
N GLY A 33 27.78 21.96 16.14
CA GLY A 33 28.42 22.49 17.36
C GLY A 33 27.63 23.52 18.17
N ALA A 34 26.63 24.18 17.58
CA ALA A 34 25.72 25.09 18.29
C ALA A 34 24.53 24.36 18.98
N ILE A 35 24.16 23.17 18.49
CA ILE A 35 23.00 22.38 18.91
C ILE A 35 23.44 21.17 19.77
N PHE A 36 24.71 20.79 19.67
CA PHE A 36 25.27 19.63 20.35
C PHE A 36 25.17 19.68 21.90
N PRO A 37 25.49 20.79 22.60
CA PRO A 37 25.42 20.82 24.07
C PRO A 37 23.99 20.63 24.62
N SER A 38 22.97 21.20 23.96
CA SER A 38 21.57 21.01 24.37
C SER A 38 21.03 19.63 23.99
N THR A 39 21.49 19.06 22.87
CA THR A 39 21.25 17.65 22.52
C THR A 39 21.84 16.71 23.56
N PHE A 40 23.06 16.98 24.03
CA PHE A 40 23.73 16.18 25.05
C PHE A 40 23.02 16.23 26.41
N ALA A 41 22.57 17.41 26.84
CA ALA A 41 21.74 17.56 28.03
C ALA A 41 20.41 16.79 27.92
N ARG A 42 19.76 16.81 26.74
CA ARG A 42 18.55 16.01 26.46
C ARG A 42 18.82 14.50 26.47
N LEU A 43 19.97 14.05 25.97
CA LEU A 43 20.42 12.66 26.08
C LEU A 43 20.60 12.24 27.55
N CYS A 44 21.21 13.09 28.39
CA CYS A 44 21.38 12.82 29.81
C CYS A 44 20.02 12.60 30.50
N ALA A 45 19.09 13.54 30.32
CA ALA A 45 17.74 13.45 30.90
C ALA A 45 16.98 12.20 30.41
N ALA A 46 17.11 11.83 29.14
CA ALA A 46 16.46 10.65 28.58
C ALA A 46 17.09 9.32 29.06
N VAL A 47 18.40 9.27 29.30
CA VAL A 47 19.08 8.13 29.94
C VAL A 47 18.66 7.99 31.40
N GLN A 48 18.50 9.11 32.12
CA GLN A 48 18.04 9.12 33.51
C GLN A 48 16.58 8.65 33.63
N SER A 49 15.67 9.13 32.78
CA SER A 49 14.24 8.84 32.88
C SER A 49 13.82 7.48 32.32
N LYS A 50 14.46 6.99 31.25
CA LYS A 50 14.09 5.72 30.61
C LYS A 50 14.49 4.52 31.47
N ASP A 51 13.62 3.52 31.55
CA ASP A 51 13.99 2.23 32.13
C ASP A 51 14.92 1.48 31.17
N LEU A 52 16.03 0.97 31.72
CA LEU A 52 17.17 0.41 31.00
C LEU A 52 17.89 -0.59 31.92
N PRO A 53 18.47 -1.68 31.41
CA PRO A 53 19.27 -2.59 32.23
C PRO A 53 20.40 -1.84 32.95
N VAL A 54 20.59 -2.12 34.24
CA VAL A 54 21.47 -1.34 35.14
C VAL A 54 22.86 -1.10 34.54
N SER A 55 23.51 -2.15 34.01
CA SER A 55 24.84 -2.06 33.38
C SER A 55 24.87 -1.17 32.12
N VAL A 56 23.79 -1.09 31.35
CA VAL A 56 23.65 -0.17 30.21
C VAL A 56 23.46 1.26 30.73
N LYS A 57 22.59 1.44 31.74
CA LYS A 57 22.28 2.75 32.32
C LYS A 57 23.50 3.38 32.98
N GLU A 58 24.24 2.63 33.80
CA GLU A 58 25.52 3.06 34.40
C GLU A 58 26.58 3.40 33.34
N THR A 59 26.74 2.55 32.31
CA THR A 59 27.71 2.81 31.23
C THR A 59 27.39 4.09 30.46
N LEU A 60 26.11 4.36 30.19
CA LEU A 60 25.67 5.63 29.59
C LEU A 60 25.81 6.81 30.55
N LEU A 61 25.55 6.62 31.86
CA LEU A 61 25.63 7.70 32.84
C LEU A 61 27.06 8.22 33.03
N ARG A 62 28.09 7.36 32.94
CA ARG A 62 29.51 7.77 32.96
C ARG A 62 29.91 8.75 31.86
N LEU A 63 29.17 8.81 30.74
CA LEU A 63 29.40 9.82 29.71
C LEU A 63 29.04 11.24 30.19
N PHE A 64 28.10 11.36 31.15
CA PHE A 64 27.61 12.63 31.69
C PHE A 64 28.27 13.03 33.02
N GLU A 65 29.20 12.23 33.55
CA GLU A 65 30.03 12.57 34.71
C GLU A 65 31.10 13.63 34.40
N GLN A 66 31.35 13.91 33.11
CA GLN A 66 32.29 14.94 32.65
C GLN A 66 31.59 16.27 32.31
N PRO A 67 32.32 17.40 32.30
CA PRO A 67 31.77 18.70 31.89
C PRO A 67 31.11 18.65 30.51
N VAL A 68 30.02 19.41 30.32
CA VAL A 68 29.21 19.36 29.09
C VAL A 68 30.09 19.57 27.85
N PRO A 69 30.21 18.55 26.96
CA PRO A 69 31.09 18.58 25.81
C PRO A 69 30.59 19.59 24.77
N ARG A 70 31.52 20.23 24.06
CA ARG A 70 31.21 21.18 22.98
C ARG A 70 31.17 20.49 21.62
N ARG A 71 31.81 19.32 21.49
CA ARG A 71 31.90 18.51 20.26
C ARG A 71 31.89 17.03 20.57
N VAL A 72 31.57 16.21 19.56
CA VAL A 72 31.57 14.74 19.64
C VAL A 72 32.95 14.16 20.00
N GLN A 73 34.04 14.87 19.67
CA GLN A 73 35.42 14.47 19.97
C GLN A 73 35.78 14.64 21.46
N ASP A 74 35.00 15.39 22.23
CA ASP A 74 35.26 15.68 23.64
C ASP A 74 34.78 14.53 24.57
N LEU A 75 34.21 13.46 24.00
CA LEU A 75 33.62 12.32 24.72
C LEU A 75 34.44 11.04 24.61
N ASP A 76 34.30 10.16 25.60
CA ASP A 76 34.88 8.81 25.57
C ASP A 76 34.27 7.97 24.43
N GLY A 77 34.98 7.95 23.31
CA GLY A 77 34.65 7.14 22.15
C GLY A 77 34.83 5.63 22.36
N GLY A 78 35.59 5.21 23.38
CA GLY A 78 35.69 3.83 23.83
C GLY A 78 34.40 3.38 24.50
N CYS A 79 33.89 4.16 25.47
CA CYS A 79 32.60 3.93 26.10
C CYS A 79 31.43 3.99 25.10
N LEU A 80 31.36 5.02 24.24
CA LEU A 80 30.33 5.11 23.20
C LEU A 80 30.34 3.88 22.27
N LYS A 81 31.52 3.37 21.91
CA LYS A 81 31.66 2.15 21.09
C LYS A 81 31.34 0.88 21.88
N SER A 82 31.66 0.79 23.18
CA SER A 82 31.37 -0.39 23.99
C SER A 82 29.87 -0.57 24.23
N VAL A 83 29.12 0.53 24.38
CA VAL A 83 27.66 0.49 24.63
C VAL A 83 26.82 0.45 23.35
N THR A 84 27.24 1.09 22.24
CA THR A 84 26.45 1.09 20.98
C THR A 84 26.99 0.19 19.86
N GLY A 85 28.27 -0.21 19.91
CA GLY A 85 28.97 -0.86 18.80
C GLY A 85 29.39 0.09 17.67
N LEU A 86 29.08 1.39 17.77
CA LEU A 86 29.25 2.38 16.70
C LEU A 86 30.39 3.38 16.99
N PRO A 87 31.03 3.98 15.95
CA PRO A 87 31.92 5.14 16.13
C PRO A 87 31.18 6.35 16.74
N PRO A 88 31.85 7.26 17.48
CA PRO A 88 31.18 8.24 18.37
C PRO A 88 30.06 9.07 17.73
N ALA A 89 30.29 9.63 16.55
CA ALA A 89 29.26 10.42 15.84
C ALA A 89 28.07 9.58 15.34
N LYS A 90 28.26 8.28 15.09
CA LYS A 90 27.17 7.34 14.77
C LYS A 90 26.47 6.84 16.03
N ALA A 91 27.22 6.63 17.12
CA ALA A 91 26.71 6.25 18.43
C ALA A 91 25.72 7.30 18.96
N LEU A 92 26.13 8.57 19.02
CA LEU A 92 25.29 9.66 19.54
C LEU A 92 24.05 9.92 18.67
N ARG A 93 24.17 9.81 17.33
CA ARG A 93 23.02 9.84 16.41
C ARG A 93 22.05 8.67 16.66
N ALA A 94 22.55 7.46 16.83
CA ALA A 94 21.72 6.27 17.06
C ALA A 94 21.04 6.33 18.44
N LEU A 95 21.73 6.83 19.47
CA LEU A 95 21.13 7.13 20.77
C LEU A 95 20.05 8.22 20.66
N ALA A 96 20.28 9.30 19.92
CA ALA A 96 19.28 10.34 19.70
C ALA A 96 18.01 9.84 18.99
N VAL A 97 18.11 8.83 18.11
CA VAL A 97 16.95 8.14 17.50
C VAL A 97 16.31 7.14 18.48
N PHE A 98 17.09 6.42 19.29
CA PHE A 98 16.59 5.48 20.30
C PHE A 98 15.88 6.17 21.49
N PHE A 99 16.30 7.39 21.82
CA PHE A 99 15.71 8.25 22.85
C PHE A 99 14.74 9.31 22.27
N GLU A 100 14.35 9.19 20.99
CA GLU A 100 13.29 10.02 20.37
C GLU A 100 13.57 11.54 20.45
N LEU A 101 14.85 11.91 20.47
CA LEU A 101 15.29 13.31 20.58
C LEU A 101 15.35 14.04 19.23
N VAL A 102 15.41 13.27 18.15
CA VAL A 102 15.06 13.75 16.81
C VAL A 102 13.53 13.88 16.79
N PRO A 103 12.95 15.06 16.52
CA PRO A 103 11.52 15.16 16.27
C PRO A 103 11.13 14.17 15.16
N ALA A 104 9.99 13.50 15.30
CA ALA A 104 9.38 12.87 14.14
C ALA A 104 9.24 13.92 13.03
N ALA A 105 9.48 13.53 11.78
CA ALA A 105 9.13 14.39 10.66
C ALA A 105 7.66 14.75 10.80
N THR A 106 7.31 16.03 10.71
CA THR A 106 5.93 16.50 10.80
C THR A 106 5.18 16.07 9.55
N VAL A 107 4.72 14.82 9.54
CA VAL A 107 4.03 14.22 8.41
C VAL A 107 2.86 15.12 8.06
N ARG A 108 2.89 15.71 6.87
CA ARG A 108 1.87 16.65 6.38
C ARG A 108 0.45 16.09 6.49
N TRP A 109 0.30 14.78 6.38
CA TRP A 109 -0.96 14.07 6.47
C TRP A 109 -1.02 13.27 7.78
N PRO A 110 -2.07 13.43 8.59
CA PRO A 110 -2.28 12.58 9.75
C PRO A 110 -2.58 11.13 9.30
N VAL A 111 -2.36 10.17 10.19
CA VAL A 111 -2.49 8.74 9.93
C VAL A 111 -3.27 8.12 11.09
N THR A 112 -4.23 7.24 10.80
CA THR A 112 -5.01 6.59 11.86
C THR A 112 -4.16 5.63 12.70
N HIS A 113 -4.48 5.53 14.00
CA HIS A 113 -3.76 4.69 14.95
C HIS A 113 -4.29 3.26 15.13
N LEU A 114 -5.28 2.82 14.33
CA LEU A 114 -5.85 1.47 14.44
C LEU A 114 -4.83 0.34 14.20
N SER A 115 -4.91 -0.70 15.02
CA SER A 115 -4.25 -1.97 14.75
C SER A 115 -5.04 -2.80 13.72
N SER A 116 -4.34 -3.72 13.05
CA SER A 116 -4.92 -4.68 12.11
C SER A 116 -6.04 -5.55 12.71
N GLY A 117 -6.02 -5.77 14.04
CA GLY A 117 -7.06 -6.51 14.75
C GLY A 117 -8.35 -5.72 14.93
N GLU A 118 -8.25 -4.42 15.24
CA GLU A 118 -9.42 -3.53 15.37
C GLU A 118 -10.08 -3.31 14.02
N VAL A 119 -9.29 -3.18 12.94
CA VAL A 119 -9.81 -3.11 11.56
C VAL A 119 -10.56 -4.40 11.20
N GLU A 120 -10.01 -5.57 11.51
CA GLU A 120 -10.70 -6.85 11.29
C GLU A 120 -12.01 -6.94 12.09
N GLU A 121 -12.00 -6.59 13.38
CA GLU A 121 -13.19 -6.64 14.25
C GLU A 121 -14.30 -5.69 13.78
N VAL A 122 -13.94 -4.47 13.34
CA VAL A 122 -14.87 -3.50 12.76
C VAL A 122 -15.46 -4.04 11.46
N VAL A 123 -14.62 -4.45 10.52
CA VAL A 123 -15.06 -4.89 9.19
C VAL A 123 -15.90 -6.17 9.30
N ARG A 124 -15.55 -7.14 10.16
CA ARG A 124 -16.37 -8.35 10.43
C ARG A 124 -17.79 -8.04 10.93
N ARG A 125 -18.09 -6.82 11.38
CA ARG A 125 -19.41 -6.37 11.86
C ARG A 125 -20.12 -5.39 10.92
N GLN A 126 -19.57 -5.13 9.73
CA GLN A 126 -20.14 -4.19 8.75
C GLN A 126 -20.17 -4.79 7.35
N ASP A 127 -21.27 -4.61 6.64
CA ASP A 127 -21.42 -5.02 5.24
C ASP A 127 -20.64 -4.08 4.32
N ASN A 128 -20.68 -2.78 4.62
CA ASN A 128 -19.92 -1.74 3.94
C ASN A 128 -18.53 -1.53 4.60
N PRO A 129 -17.41 -1.83 3.91
CA PRO A 129 -16.07 -1.62 4.44
C PRO A 129 -15.69 -0.13 4.57
N PHE A 130 -16.36 0.77 3.84
CA PHE A 130 -16.06 2.20 3.90
C PHE A 130 -16.56 2.87 5.18
N ASP A 131 -17.48 2.23 5.92
CA ASP A 131 -17.97 2.74 7.21
C ASP A 131 -16.91 2.71 8.32
N LEU A 132 -15.74 2.11 8.08
CA LEU A 132 -14.54 2.27 8.89
C LEU A 132 -14.16 3.76 9.06
N LEU A 133 -14.45 4.60 8.05
CA LEU A 133 -14.12 6.04 8.07
C LEU A 133 -14.81 6.80 9.22
N HIS A 134 -16.03 6.40 9.62
CA HIS A 134 -16.71 6.98 10.79
C HIS A 134 -16.09 6.54 12.14
N ARG A 135 -15.28 5.48 12.15
CA ARG A 135 -14.68 4.89 13.36
C ARG A 135 -13.23 5.32 13.58
N THR A 136 -12.58 5.88 12.58
CA THR A 136 -11.21 6.41 12.68
C THR A 136 -11.16 7.87 13.15
N ASP A 137 -10.11 8.17 13.91
CA ASP A 137 -9.57 9.51 14.17
C ASP A 137 -9.23 10.28 12.88
N VAL A 138 -8.73 9.58 11.87
CA VAL A 138 -8.41 10.12 10.53
C VAL A 138 -9.17 9.35 9.46
N ALA A 139 -10.07 10.01 8.73
CA ALA A 139 -10.69 9.43 7.55
C ALA A 139 -9.78 9.68 6.34
N SER A 140 -9.22 8.63 5.74
CA SER A 140 -8.29 8.77 4.62
C SER A 140 -8.40 7.63 3.62
N VAL A 141 -8.52 7.97 2.33
CA VAL A 141 -8.63 7.00 1.23
C VAL A 141 -7.61 7.30 0.13
N LEU A 142 -6.91 6.24 -0.30
CA LEU A 142 -6.13 6.23 -1.53
C LEU A 142 -6.88 5.43 -2.59
N GLU A 143 -7.29 6.07 -3.67
CA GLU A 143 -7.83 5.40 -4.86
C GLU A 143 -6.74 5.24 -5.92
N ILE A 144 -6.65 4.04 -6.49
CA ILE A 144 -5.64 3.65 -7.47
C ILE A 144 -6.33 3.16 -8.75
N GLY A 145 -6.03 3.77 -9.89
CA GLY A 145 -6.80 3.57 -11.12
C GLY A 145 -8.15 4.30 -11.06
N ALA A 146 -8.13 5.55 -10.60
CA ALA A 146 -9.32 6.33 -10.26
C ALA A 146 -10.20 6.70 -11.47
N GLY A 147 -9.69 6.54 -12.69
CA GLY A 147 -10.45 6.69 -13.94
C GLY A 147 -11.19 8.02 -14.03
N ASP A 148 -12.52 7.96 -14.18
CA ASP A 148 -13.39 9.14 -14.30
C ASP A 148 -13.66 9.88 -12.98
N LEU A 149 -13.08 9.46 -11.85
CA LEU A 149 -13.27 9.95 -10.48
C LEU A 149 -14.66 9.74 -9.87
N SER A 150 -15.54 8.97 -10.51
CA SER A 150 -16.92 8.74 -10.02
C SER A 150 -17.01 8.17 -8.61
N PHE A 151 -16.16 7.19 -8.28
CA PHE A 151 -16.09 6.64 -6.92
C PHE A 151 -15.69 7.71 -5.90
N ALA A 152 -14.67 8.53 -6.20
CA ALA A 152 -14.24 9.62 -5.32
C ALA A 152 -15.34 10.68 -5.11
N GLU A 153 -16.17 10.95 -6.13
CA GLU A 153 -17.36 11.79 -5.99
C GLU A 153 -18.40 11.18 -5.04
N GLU A 154 -18.78 9.92 -5.24
CA GLU A 154 -19.75 9.22 -4.38
C GLU A 154 -19.24 9.08 -2.94
N LEU A 155 -17.96 8.76 -2.76
CA LEU A 155 -17.30 8.67 -1.47
C LEU A 155 -17.26 10.04 -0.75
N ALA A 156 -17.03 11.13 -1.49
CA ALA A 156 -17.08 12.48 -0.92
C ALA A 156 -18.52 12.92 -0.57
N ASP A 157 -19.51 12.59 -1.40
CA ASP A 157 -20.93 12.91 -1.16
C ASP A 157 -21.53 12.10 0.00
N LEU A 158 -21.09 10.85 0.23
CA LEU A 158 -21.54 10.02 1.35
C LEU A 158 -20.92 10.42 2.70
N TYR A 159 -19.58 10.57 2.76
CA TYR A 159 -18.86 10.66 4.05
C TYR A 159 -18.44 12.08 4.45
N GLY A 160 -18.18 12.98 3.49
CA GLY A 160 -17.65 14.32 3.75
C GLY A 160 -18.49 15.20 4.68
N PRO A 161 -19.83 15.30 4.49
CA PRO A 161 -20.68 16.15 5.31
C PRO A 161 -20.71 15.75 6.79
N GLU A 162 -20.74 14.45 7.12
CA GLU A 162 -20.78 13.98 8.51
C GLU A 162 -19.42 14.13 9.20
N LEU A 163 -18.34 13.71 8.54
CA LEU A 163 -16.98 13.83 9.06
C LEU A 163 -16.62 15.29 9.38
N THR A 164 -17.05 16.21 8.52
CA THR A 164 -16.86 17.66 8.73
C THR A 164 -17.67 18.20 9.90
N GLN A 165 -18.91 17.76 10.10
CA GLN A 165 -19.69 18.12 11.31
C GLN A 165 -19.01 17.60 12.58
N GLN A 166 -18.40 16.42 12.53
CA GLN A 166 -17.61 15.84 13.62
C GLN A 166 -16.19 16.42 13.73
N HIS A 167 -15.85 17.44 12.93
CA HIS A 167 -14.54 18.09 12.89
C HIS A 167 -13.37 17.13 12.61
N ARG A 168 -13.63 15.99 11.95
CA ARG A 168 -12.60 15.01 11.58
C ARG A 168 -12.00 15.33 10.22
N PRO A 169 -10.67 15.20 10.03
CA PRO A 169 -10.06 15.38 8.72
C PRO A 169 -10.47 14.23 7.79
N PHE A 170 -10.98 14.59 6.61
CA PHE A 170 -11.23 13.65 5.51
C PHE A 170 -10.26 13.92 4.36
N ILE A 171 -9.56 12.88 3.89
CA ILE A 171 -8.53 12.96 2.84
C ILE A 171 -8.87 11.95 1.74
N ILE A 172 -8.92 12.40 0.48
CA ILE A 172 -9.06 11.52 -0.69
C ILE A 172 -7.93 11.85 -1.67
N HIS A 173 -7.03 10.89 -1.89
CA HIS A 173 -6.00 10.98 -2.91
C HIS A 173 -6.28 9.97 -4.02
N CYS A 174 -6.39 10.43 -5.27
CA CYS A 174 -6.68 9.61 -6.43
C CYS A 174 -5.46 9.56 -7.37
N LEU A 175 -5.07 8.35 -7.78
CA LEU A 175 -3.98 8.11 -8.73
C LEU A 175 -4.53 7.51 -10.03
N ASP A 176 -4.07 7.99 -11.18
CA ASP A 176 -4.26 7.29 -12.46
C ASP A 176 -3.05 7.42 -13.39
N ARG A 177 -2.81 6.36 -14.17
CA ARG A 177 -1.71 6.28 -15.15
C ARG A 177 -2.09 6.87 -16.51
N LEU A 178 -3.37 7.18 -16.73
CA LEU A 178 -3.81 8.01 -17.85
C LEU A 178 -3.38 9.47 -17.61
N ASP A 179 -2.64 10.03 -18.55
CA ASP A 179 -2.49 11.48 -18.68
C ASP A 179 -3.86 12.09 -19.06
N PRO A 180 -4.41 13.05 -18.29
CA PRO A 180 -5.63 13.77 -18.64
C PRO A 180 -5.57 14.55 -19.96
N ARG A 181 -4.39 14.66 -20.57
CA ARG A 181 -4.12 15.31 -21.87
C ARG A 181 -3.94 14.32 -23.03
N SER A 182 -3.83 13.01 -22.75
CA SER A 182 -3.76 11.97 -23.79
C SER A 182 -5.10 11.82 -24.51
N GLN A 183 -5.09 11.36 -25.76
CA GLN A 183 -6.32 11.01 -26.49
C GLN A 183 -6.71 9.54 -26.31
N LEU A 184 -5.90 8.74 -25.62
CA LEU A 184 -5.98 7.27 -25.60
C LEU A 184 -6.75 6.68 -24.41
N GLY A 185 -7.24 7.49 -23.47
CA GLY A 185 -8.06 7.02 -22.34
C GLY A 185 -9.57 7.01 -22.59
N GLY A 186 -10.06 7.81 -23.54
CA GLY A 186 -11.47 7.87 -23.92
C GLY A 186 -12.42 8.03 -22.71
N PRO A 187 -13.41 7.14 -22.50
CA PRO A 187 -14.38 7.24 -21.40
C PRO A 187 -13.80 6.88 -20.01
N LEU A 188 -12.49 6.65 -19.89
CA LEU A 188 -11.79 6.39 -18.64
C LEU A 188 -11.02 7.61 -18.11
N HIS A 189 -10.95 8.72 -18.84
CA HIS A 189 -10.31 9.94 -18.32
C HIS A 189 -11.10 10.56 -17.16
N ALA A 190 -10.36 11.12 -16.19
CA ALA A 190 -10.90 11.95 -15.12
C ALA A 190 -11.85 13.02 -15.67
N ASN A 191 -13.12 12.97 -15.27
CA ASN A 191 -14.12 13.91 -15.76
C ASN A 191 -13.77 15.34 -15.27
N PRO A 192 -13.60 16.34 -16.16
CA PRO A 192 -13.14 17.67 -15.75
C PRO A 192 -14.09 18.42 -14.80
N GLU A 193 -15.41 18.23 -14.95
CA GLU A 193 -16.42 18.86 -14.10
C GLU A 193 -16.40 18.25 -12.70
N ARG A 194 -16.31 16.92 -12.62
CA ARG A 194 -16.17 16.16 -11.38
C ARG A 194 -14.87 16.46 -10.63
N LEU A 195 -13.76 16.53 -11.38
CA LEU A 195 -12.46 16.96 -10.84
C LEU A 195 -12.57 18.37 -10.24
N GLN A 196 -13.23 19.30 -10.93
CA GLN A 196 -13.45 20.66 -10.46
C GLN A 196 -14.44 20.73 -9.27
N LYS A 197 -15.46 19.86 -9.21
CA LYS A 197 -16.35 19.70 -8.04
C LYS A 197 -15.53 19.28 -6.83
N LEU A 198 -14.78 18.19 -6.95
CA LEU A 198 -13.94 17.61 -5.89
C LEU A 198 -12.88 18.60 -5.37
N GLN A 199 -12.19 19.31 -6.26
CA GLN A 199 -11.20 20.33 -5.91
C GLN A 199 -11.77 21.58 -5.21
N ARG A 200 -13.09 21.81 -5.27
CA ARG A 200 -13.78 22.94 -4.62
C ARG A 200 -14.43 22.57 -3.29
N ARG A 201 -14.37 21.31 -2.86
CA ARG A 201 -14.96 20.85 -1.61
C ARG A 201 -14.19 21.40 -0.41
N ALA A 202 -14.93 21.89 0.58
CA ALA A 202 -14.38 22.28 1.88
C ALA A 202 -14.40 21.13 2.90
N ASP A 203 -15.20 20.08 2.61
CA ASP A 203 -15.44 18.91 3.46
C ASP A 203 -14.52 17.71 3.16
N VAL A 204 -13.56 17.87 2.24
CA VAL A 204 -12.51 16.88 1.97
C VAL A 204 -11.22 17.53 1.45
N SER A 205 -10.08 17.09 1.98
CA SER A 205 -8.75 17.34 1.41
C SER A 205 -8.55 16.42 0.20
N PHE A 206 -8.96 16.91 -0.98
CA PHE A 206 -8.86 16.16 -2.23
C PHE A 206 -7.54 16.42 -2.98
N SER A 207 -6.97 15.41 -3.63
CA SER A 207 -5.92 15.59 -4.66
C SER A 207 -5.96 14.47 -5.70
N PHE A 208 -5.74 14.83 -6.97
CA PHE A 208 -5.67 13.89 -8.09
C PHE A 208 -4.33 13.99 -8.80
N PHE A 209 -3.73 12.84 -9.07
CA PHE A 209 -2.45 12.70 -9.77
C PHE A 209 -2.67 11.79 -10.99
N GLY A 210 -2.96 12.40 -12.14
CA GLY A 210 -2.93 11.75 -13.45
C GLY A 210 -1.51 11.71 -14.03
N ASP A 211 -1.29 10.92 -15.08
CA ASP A 211 0.06 10.60 -15.61
C ASP A 211 1.00 9.99 -14.54
N GLN A 212 0.44 9.34 -13.51
CA GLN A 212 1.18 8.79 -12.38
C GLN A 212 1.06 7.26 -12.34
N ASP A 213 2.16 6.59 -12.67
CA ASP A 213 2.26 5.14 -12.45
C ASP A 213 2.18 4.81 -10.95
N MET A 214 1.28 3.89 -10.59
CA MET A 214 0.94 3.57 -9.20
C MET A 214 2.05 2.86 -8.41
N PHE A 215 3.08 2.34 -9.08
CA PHE A 215 4.25 1.74 -8.46
C PHE A 215 5.41 2.75 -8.33
N THR A 216 5.33 3.87 -9.06
CA THR A 216 6.39 4.90 -9.14
C THR A 216 6.14 6.09 -8.18
N LEU A 217 5.65 5.80 -6.97
CA LEU A 217 5.18 6.80 -6.01
C LEU A 217 6.28 7.61 -5.31
N GLY A 218 7.54 7.15 -5.37
CA GLY A 218 8.66 7.74 -4.65
C GLY A 218 9.01 9.20 -5.03
N GLY A 219 8.40 9.75 -6.09
CA GLY A 219 8.43 11.19 -6.39
C GLY A 219 7.41 11.99 -5.57
N LEU A 220 6.20 11.45 -5.36
CA LEU A 220 5.14 12.06 -4.55
C LEU A 220 5.41 11.91 -3.05
N ASP A 221 5.93 10.76 -2.63
CA ASP A 221 6.32 10.51 -1.22
C ASP A 221 7.39 11.51 -0.74
N LYS A 222 8.41 11.78 -1.56
CA LYS A 222 9.49 12.74 -1.26
C LYS A 222 9.02 14.20 -1.19
N GLN A 223 7.87 14.50 -1.77
CA GLN A 223 7.24 15.82 -1.74
C GLN A 223 6.12 15.91 -0.69
N GLU A 224 5.93 14.84 0.10
CA GLU A 224 4.85 14.68 1.08
C GLU A 224 3.45 14.94 0.46
N LEU A 225 3.28 14.59 -0.82
CA LEU A 225 2.01 14.76 -1.55
C LEU A 225 1.01 13.63 -1.28
N LEU A 226 1.49 12.51 -0.73
CA LEU A 226 0.68 11.36 -0.31
C LEU A 226 0.82 11.15 1.20
N ALA A 227 -0.24 10.67 1.85
CA ALA A 227 -0.13 10.11 3.18
C ALA A 227 0.74 8.83 3.13
N PRO A 228 1.55 8.53 4.16
CA PRO A 228 2.39 7.34 4.16
C PRO A 228 1.55 6.06 4.22
N ARG A 229 0.45 6.08 4.98
CA ARG A 229 -0.58 5.04 5.04
C ARG A 229 -1.96 5.70 5.20
N TYR A 230 -2.98 5.07 4.64
CA TYR A 230 -4.37 5.52 4.57
C TYR A 230 -5.26 4.53 5.31
N THR A 231 -6.38 5.01 5.85
CA THR A 231 -7.41 4.17 6.48
C THR A 231 -7.90 3.11 5.50
N ILE A 232 -8.14 3.48 4.24
CA ILE A 232 -8.50 2.56 3.15
C ILE A 232 -7.62 2.82 1.92
N ALA A 233 -7.07 1.76 1.33
CA ALA A 233 -6.52 1.79 -0.02
C ALA A 233 -7.42 0.97 -0.96
N THR A 234 -7.84 1.54 -2.09
CA THR A 234 -8.81 0.93 -3.00
C THR A 234 -8.38 0.97 -4.46
N CYS A 235 -8.77 -0.05 -5.23
CA CYS A 235 -8.67 -0.06 -6.69
C CYS A 235 -9.96 -0.63 -7.28
N TRP A 236 -10.57 0.10 -8.22
CA TRP A 236 -11.81 -0.27 -8.89
C TRP A 236 -11.54 -0.73 -10.32
N ALA A 237 -12.13 -1.86 -10.70
CA ALA A 237 -11.90 -2.55 -11.97
C ALA A 237 -10.40 -2.63 -12.34
N PRO A 238 -9.57 -3.32 -11.52
CA PRO A 238 -8.13 -3.39 -11.75
C PRO A 238 -7.81 -3.86 -13.17
N ALA A 239 -6.95 -3.12 -13.88
CA ALA A 239 -6.83 -3.25 -15.32
C ALA A 239 -6.38 -4.65 -15.79
N THR A 240 -7.27 -5.36 -16.49
CA THR A 240 -6.89 -6.41 -17.46
C THR A 240 -6.24 -5.76 -18.69
N PRO A 241 -5.11 -6.29 -19.21
CA PRO A 241 -4.38 -7.47 -18.75
C PRO A 241 -3.35 -7.24 -17.63
N THR A 242 -3.00 -5.99 -17.27
CA THR A 242 -1.91 -5.64 -16.34
C THR A 242 -1.86 -6.44 -15.03
N PHE A 243 -3.01 -6.80 -14.45
CA PHE A 243 -3.10 -7.61 -13.22
C PHE A 243 -3.70 -9.01 -13.45
N ALA A 244 -3.91 -9.42 -14.70
CA ALA A 244 -4.61 -10.64 -15.10
C ALA A 244 -3.68 -11.82 -15.47
N TYR A 245 -2.39 -11.66 -15.15
CA TYR A 245 -1.30 -12.62 -15.37
C TYR A 245 -0.25 -12.39 -14.27
N GLU A 246 0.21 -13.43 -13.58
CA GLU A 246 1.20 -13.30 -12.48
C GLU A 246 2.63 -13.67 -12.93
N PRO A 247 3.59 -12.73 -13.02
CA PRO A 247 4.95 -13.00 -13.48
C PRO A 247 5.76 -13.99 -12.62
N SER A 248 5.41 -14.19 -11.34
CA SER A 248 6.07 -15.20 -10.49
C SER A 248 5.62 -16.64 -10.77
N ARG A 249 4.63 -16.86 -11.65
CA ARG A 249 4.21 -18.20 -12.12
C ARG A 249 4.10 -18.35 -13.65
N LEU A 250 3.94 -17.25 -14.39
CA LEU A 250 3.83 -17.24 -15.85
C LEU A 250 5.06 -16.56 -16.48
N SER A 251 5.72 -17.23 -17.42
CA SER A 251 6.85 -16.69 -18.16
C SER A 251 6.42 -15.60 -19.15
N GLU A 252 7.32 -14.65 -19.46
CA GLU A 252 7.06 -13.59 -20.45
C GLU A 252 6.63 -14.17 -21.81
N ALA A 253 7.24 -15.28 -22.24
CA ALA A 253 6.90 -15.98 -23.48
C ALA A 253 5.48 -16.58 -23.46
N PHE A 254 5.06 -17.16 -22.32
CA PHE A 254 3.68 -17.62 -22.15
C PHE A 254 2.70 -16.45 -22.16
N ILE A 255 2.96 -15.40 -21.39
CA ILE A 255 2.07 -14.24 -21.26
C ILE A 255 1.91 -13.53 -22.62
N ARG A 256 3.00 -13.27 -23.34
CA ARG A 256 2.98 -12.70 -24.70
C ARG A 256 2.09 -13.53 -25.62
N LYS A 257 2.31 -14.85 -25.67
CA LYS A 257 1.53 -15.76 -26.52
C LYS A 257 0.04 -15.74 -26.16
N GLU A 258 -0.30 -15.64 -24.88
CA GLU A 258 -1.70 -15.62 -24.43
C GLU A 258 -2.38 -14.25 -24.64
N LEU A 259 -1.61 -13.16 -24.66
CA LEU A 259 -2.11 -11.84 -25.11
C LEU A 259 -2.35 -11.84 -26.63
N GLU A 260 -1.41 -12.37 -27.41
CA GLU A 260 -1.54 -12.53 -28.87
C GLU A 260 -2.71 -13.46 -29.24
N SER A 261 -2.98 -14.52 -28.45
CA SER A 261 -4.10 -15.45 -28.67
C SER A 261 -5.46 -14.88 -28.26
N THR A 262 -5.57 -14.22 -27.11
CA THR A 262 -6.87 -13.80 -26.54
C THR A 262 -7.27 -12.37 -26.86
N LYS A 263 -6.30 -11.47 -27.06
CA LYS A 263 -6.55 -10.04 -27.36
C LYS A 263 -6.22 -9.69 -28.82
N GLY A 264 -5.32 -10.45 -29.45
CA GLY A 264 -4.90 -10.27 -30.85
C GLY A 264 -3.48 -9.72 -30.97
N ALA A 265 -2.92 -9.74 -32.17
CA ALA A 265 -1.55 -9.30 -32.42
C ALA A 265 -1.38 -7.81 -32.11
N PHE A 266 -0.32 -7.45 -31.38
CA PHE A 266 -0.12 -6.09 -30.86
C PHE A 266 1.29 -5.56 -31.08
N HIS A 267 1.41 -4.24 -31.25
CA HIS A 267 2.70 -3.56 -31.37
C HIS A 267 2.61 -2.08 -30.95
N LEU A 268 3.77 -1.46 -30.68
CA LEU A 268 3.84 -0.03 -30.42
C LEU A 268 3.84 0.77 -31.72
N THR A 269 3.00 1.80 -31.77
CA THR A 269 2.84 2.73 -32.90
C THR A 269 2.83 4.18 -32.39
N ARG A 270 2.54 5.15 -33.27
CA ARG A 270 2.33 6.56 -32.89
C ARG A 270 0.95 7.05 -33.32
N PHE A 271 0.25 7.69 -32.40
CA PHE A 271 -1.02 8.36 -32.66
C PHE A 271 -0.84 9.87 -32.57
N GLY A 272 -0.79 10.55 -33.72
CA GLY A 272 -0.46 11.98 -33.78
C GLY A 272 0.93 12.28 -33.23
N LYS A 273 1.02 12.76 -31.98
CA LYS A 273 2.29 13.05 -31.29
C LYS A 273 2.66 12.02 -30.22
N GLU A 274 1.68 11.33 -29.63
CA GLU A 274 1.88 10.36 -28.54
C GLU A 274 2.22 8.96 -29.06
N SER A 275 2.83 8.14 -28.20
CA SER A 275 3.02 6.70 -28.45
C SER A 275 1.74 5.96 -28.09
N ALA A 276 1.36 4.96 -28.88
CA ALA A 276 0.17 4.14 -28.63
C ALA A 276 0.51 2.65 -28.73
N LEU A 277 -0.26 1.82 -28.05
CA LEU A 277 -0.33 0.39 -28.31
C LEU A 277 -1.43 0.16 -29.36
N GLU A 278 -1.08 -0.41 -30.51
CA GLU A 278 -2.06 -0.91 -31.47
C GLU A 278 -2.29 -2.40 -31.23
N VAL A 279 -3.56 -2.80 -31.17
CA VAL A 279 -4.00 -4.20 -31.06
C VAL A 279 -4.94 -4.52 -32.22
N GLN A 280 -4.60 -5.55 -33.00
CA GLN A 280 -5.38 -6.02 -34.14
C GLN A 280 -6.40 -7.05 -33.66
N HIS A 281 -7.64 -6.61 -33.42
CA HIS A 281 -8.71 -7.41 -32.85
C HIS A 281 -9.93 -7.47 -33.78
N ALA A 282 -10.43 -8.68 -34.07
CA ALA A 282 -11.60 -8.91 -34.93
C ALA A 282 -11.59 -8.14 -36.28
N GLY A 283 -10.41 -7.98 -36.89
CA GLY A 283 -10.22 -7.24 -38.14
C GLY A 283 -10.21 -5.72 -38.01
N ARG A 284 -10.03 -5.18 -36.80
CA ARG A 284 -9.92 -3.75 -36.50
C ARG A 284 -8.63 -3.43 -35.73
N ALA A 285 -7.98 -2.33 -36.11
CA ALA A 285 -6.95 -1.71 -35.29
C ALA A 285 -7.62 -0.97 -34.12
N LEU A 286 -7.29 -1.35 -32.89
CA LEU A 286 -7.69 -0.66 -31.67
C LEU A 286 -6.45 0.01 -31.05
N LEU A 287 -6.58 1.28 -30.66
CA LEU A 287 -5.49 2.05 -30.06
C LEU A 287 -5.73 2.23 -28.56
N PHE A 288 -4.68 2.01 -27.78
CA PHE A 288 -4.65 2.12 -26.33
C PHE A 288 -3.41 2.89 -25.86
N PRO A 289 -3.34 3.33 -24.58
CA PRO A 289 -2.10 3.82 -23.99
C PRO A 289 -0.97 2.78 -24.17
N PRO A 290 0.29 3.19 -24.39
CA PRO A 290 1.38 2.28 -24.74
C PRO A 290 1.64 1.24 -23.65
N TRP A 291 1.31 1.58 -22.41
CA TRP A 291 1.43 0.74 -21.22
C TRP A 291 0.28 -0.25 -21.00
N LYS A 292 -0.77 -0.27 -21.84
CA LYS A 292 -1.97 -1.08 -21.60
C LYS A 292 -1.69 -2.59 -21.50
N PHE A 293 -0.64 -3.09 -22.16
CA PHE A 293 -0.17 -4.48 -22.07
C PHE A 293 1.12 -4.63 -21.26
N GLU A 294 1.54 -3.63 -20.48
CA GLU A 294 2.53 -3.85 -19.42
C GLU A 294 1.91 -4.73 -18.33
N ILE A 295 2.60 -5.82 -17.99
CA ILE A 295 2.12 -6.84 -17.06
C ILE A 295 2.91 -6.72 -15.76
N VAL A 296 2.18 -6.57 -14.65
CA VAL A 296 2.73 -6.29 -13.32
C VAL A 296 2.25 -7.34 -12.30
N GLY A 297 1.04 -7.88 -12.50
CA GLY A 297 0.52 -9.03 -11.77
C GLY A 297 -0.17 -8.73 -10.44
N PRO A 298 -1.06 -9.64 -9.99
CA PRO A 298 -1.84 -9.48 -8.75
C PRO A 298 -0.96 -9.32 -7.51
N LEU A 299 0.19 -9.99 -7.43
CA LEU A 299 1.05 -9.98 -6.25
C LEU A 299 1.60 -8.58 -5.96
N ALA A 300 1.91 -7.82 -7.01
CA ALA A 300 2.37 -6.45 -6.90
C ALA A 300 1.24 -5.49 -6.48
N LEU A 301 0.03 -5.63 -7.05
CA LEU A 301 -1.14 -4.84 -6.66
C LEU A 301 -1.50 -5.06 -5.18
N LEU A 302 -1.53 -6.33 -4.73
CA LEU A 302 -1.73 -6.69 -3.33
C LEU A 302 -0.65 -6.07 -2.42
N SER A 303 0.61 -6.06 -2.86
CA SER A 303 1.72 -5.43 -2.12
C SER A 303 1.56 -3.92 -1.99
N LEU A 304 1.20 -3.24 -3.08
CA LEU A 304 0.96 -1.80 -3.08
C LEU A 304 -0.18 -1.42 -2.14
N LEU A 305 -1.30 -2.15 -2.20
CA LEU A 305 -2.44 -1.93 -1.32
C LEU A 305 -2.09 -2.21 0.15
N ALA A 306 -1.45 -3.35 0.46
CA ALA A 306 -1.08 -3.69 1.83
C ALA A 306 -0.10 -2.70 2.47
N ARG A 307 0.84 -2.14 1.67
CA ARG A 307 1.78 -1.09 2.11
C ARG A 307 1.08 0.26 2.36
N ARG A 308 -0.05 0.54 1.68
CA ARG A 308 -0.73 1.84 1.71
C ARG A 308 -2.02 1.88 2.53
N GLY A 309 -2.71 0.77 2.75
CA GLY A 309 -3.98 0.71 3.49
C GLY A 309 -3.84 0.08 4.88
N PHE A 310 -4.66 0.51 5.84
CA PHE A 310 -5.01 -0.30 7.02
C PHE A 310 -6.13 -1.30 6.68
N LEU A 311 -7.07 -0.86 5.85
CA LEU A 311 -8.00 -1.69 5.10
C LEU A 311 -7.67 -1.60 3.61
N CYS A 312 -7.88 -2.67 2.84
CA CYS A 312 -7.78 -2.65 1.40
C CYS A 312 -9.08 -3.16 0.75
N VAL A 313 -9.52 -2.50 -0.32
CA VAL A 313 -10.73 -2.85 -1.08
C VAL A 313 -10.39 -3.02 -2.56
N LEU A 314 -10.93 -4.06 -3.18
CA LEU A 314 -10.84 -4.30 -4.62
C LEU A 314 -12.27 -4.46 -5.14
N GLY A 315 -12.75 -3.48 -5.91
CA GLY A 315 -14.15 -3.44 -6.35
C GLY A 315 -14.31 -3.69 -7.85
N ALA A 316 -15.39 -4.35 -8.26
CA ALA A 316 -15.67 -4.72 -9.65
C ALA A 316 -14.49 -5.41 -10.38
N VAL A 317 -13.86 -6.36 -9.69
CA VAL A 317 -12.75 -7.17 -10.21
C VAL A 317 -13.28 -8.18 -11.22
N ASP A 318 -12.75 -8.17 -12.45
CA ASP A 318 -13.12 -9.14 -13.47
C ASP A 318 -12.69 -10.58 -13.10
N ALA A 319 -13.27 -11.58 -13.78
CA ALA A 319 -13.01 -12.98 -13.44
C ALA A 319 -11.54 -13.40 -13.67
N GLN A 320 -10.84 -12.84 -14.66
CA GLN A 320 -9.45 -13.21 -14.96
C GLN A 320 -8.51 -12.70 -13.87
N VAL A 321 -8.66 -11.43 -13.47
CA VAL A 321 -7.89 -10.82 -12.36
C VAL A 321 -8.25 -11.46 -11.02
N PHE A 322 -9.52 -11.81 -10.80
CA PHE A 322 -9.98 -12.41 -9.54
C PHE A 322 -9.29 -13.74 -9.22
N TRP A 323 -9.24 -14.69 -10.18
CA TRP A 323 -8.60 -15.99 -9.93
C TRP A 323 -7.08 -15.86 -9.75
N GLU A 324 -6.44 -14.90 -10.43
CA GLU A 324 -5.02 -14.58 -10.24
C GLU A 324 -4.72 -13.94 -8.87
N LEU A 325 -5.59 -13.04 -8.38
CA LEU A 325 -5.53 -12.52 -7.00
C LEU A 325 -5.74 -13.64 -5.97
N LEU A 326 -6.75 -14.48 -6.16
CA LEU A 326 -7.05 -15.60 -5.27
C LEU A 326 -5.89 -16.59 -5.19
N ALA A 327 -5.24 -16.87 -6.33
CA ALA A 327 -4.02 -17.65 -6.39
C ALA A 327 -2.87 -17.07 -5.54
N GLN A 328 -2.84 -15.78 -5.22
CA GLN A 328 -1.85 -15.19 -4.31
C GLN A 328 -2.30 -15.13 -2.84
N LEU A 329 -3.60 -15.29 -2.56
CA LEU A 329 -4.18 -15.20 -1.22
C LEU A 329 -4.30 -16.55 -0.50
N LEU A 330 -4.07 -17.67 -1.20
CA LEU A 330 -4.16 -19.04 -0.67
C LEU A 330 -2.77 -19.68 -0.46
N GLU A 331 -2.56 -20.42 0.63
CA GLU A 331 -1.24 -20.97 1.00
C GLU A 331 -0.71 -22.02 0.00
N GLU A 332 -1.52 -23.01 -0.39
CA GLU A 332 -1.03 -24.21 -1.09
C GLU A 332 -0.42 -23.93 -2.49
N PRO A 333 0.74 -24.50 -2.84
CA PRO A 333 1.36 -24.32 -4.17
C PRO A 333 0.46 -24.68 -5.37
N ARG A 334 -0.50 -25.60 -5.22
CA ARG A 334 -1.37 -26.04 -6.33
C ARG A 334 -2.19 -24.92 -6.97
N TYR A 335 -2.51 -23.86 -6.23
CA TYR A 335 -3.25 -22.70 -6.75
C TYR A 335 -2.42 -21.83 -7.72
N ARG A 336 -1.11 -22.07 -7.84
CA ARG A 336 -0.19 -21.32 -8.72
C ARG A 336 0.60 -22.27 -9.64
N PRO A 337 -0.06 -22.97 -10.58
CA PRO A 337 0.64 -23.76 -11.58
C PRO A 337 1.55 -22.87 -12.44
N LEU A 338 2.66 -23.42 -12.92
CA LEU A 338 3.59 -22.70 -13.81
C LEU A 338 3.11 -22.75 -15.26
N ASP A 339 3.27 -21.64 -16.00
CA ASP A 339 2.93 -21.51 -17.44
C ASP A 339 1.56 -22.10 -17.83
N GLN A 340 0.56 -21.87 -16.99
CA GLN A 340 -0.82 -22.31 -17.20
C GLN A 340 -1.81 -21.18 -16.88
N SER A 341 -2.53 -20.70 -17.88
CA SER A 341 -3.62 -19.73 -17.73
C SER A 341 -4.83 -20.36 -17.00
N PHE A 342 -5.57 -19.54 -16.27
CA PHE A 342 -6.83 -19.97 -15.66
C PHE A 342 -7.97 -19.88 -16.67
N THR A 343 -8.75 -20.95 -16.76
CA THR A 343 -9.84 -21.14 -17.72
C THR A 343 -11.02 -21.84 -17.02
N PRO A 344 -12.27 -21.71 -17.52
CA PRO A 344 -13.41 -22.44 -16.98
C PRO A 344 -13.23 -23.97 -16.91
N VAL A 345 -12.31 -24.53 -17.72
CA VAL A 345 -12.03 -25.97 -17.79
C VAL A 345 -11.07 -26.44 -16.68
N ASN A 346 -10.04 -25.66 -16.33
CA ASN A 346 -9.04 -26.06 -15.33
C ASN A 346 -9.23 -25.46 -13.93
N LEU A 347 -10.01 -24.37 -13.80
CA LEU A 347 -10.36 -23.76 -12.51
C LEU A 347 -10.92 -24.75 -11.48
N PRO A 348 -11.87 -25.66 -11.80
CA PRO A 348 -12.36 -26.66 -10.84
C PRO A 348 -11.25 -27.58 -10.32
N THR A 349 -10.34 -28.01 -11.19
CA THR A 349 -9.24 -28.93 -10.85
C THR A 349 -8.15 -28.25 -10.02
N ILE A 350 -7.87 -26.98 -10.28
CA ILE A 350 -6.83 -26.20 -9.59
C ILE A 350 -7.31 -25.79 -8.18
N PHE A 351 -8.49 -25.20 -8.10
CA PHE A 351 -9.02 -24.62 -6.87
C PHE A 351 -9.87 -25.58 -6.04
N GLY A 352 -10.48 -26.61 -6.65
CA GLY A 352 -11.28 -27.64 -5.95
C GLY A 352 -12.49 -27.02 -5.24
N GLU A 353 -12.65 -27.34 -3.96
CA GLU A 353 -13.76 -26.83 -3.12
C GLU A 353 -13.85 -25.29 -3.13
N VAL A 354 -12.70 -24.59 -3.20
CA VAL A 354 -12.67 -23.13 -3.29
C VAL A 354 -13.36 -22.63 -4.56
N TYR A 355 -13.23 -23.35 -5.68
CA TYR A 355 -13.97 -23.03 -6.91
C TYR A 355 -15.47 -23.29 -6.73
N HIS A 356 -15.86 -24.44 -6.17
CA HIS A 356 -17.27 -24.81 -6.03
C HIS A 356 -18.03 -23.87 -5.10
N VAL A 357 -17.45 -23.52 -3.95
CA VAL A 357 -18.04 -22.57 -2.99
C VAL A 357 -18.18 -21.18 -3.60
N LEU A 358 -17.15 -20.68 -4.29
CA LEU A 358 -17.19 -19.33 -4.89
C LEU A 358 -18.10 -19.28 -6.13
N ALA A 359 -18.08 -20.29 -7.00
CA ALA A 359 -18.96 -20.37 -8.17
C ALA A 359 -20.45 -20.50 -7.78
N GLY A 360 -20.73 -21.07 -6.61
CA GLY A 360 -22.07 -21.13 -6.02
C GLY A 360 -22.50 -19.87 -5.25
N LEU A 361 -21.62 -18.90 -5.02
CA LEU A 361 -21.91 -17.71 -4.20
C LEU A 361 -22.93 -16.78 -4.91
N PRO A 362 -24.14 -16.55 -4.34
CA PRO A 362 -25.14 -15.69 -4.96
C PRO A 362 -24.72 -14.22 -5.04
N ILE A 363 -25.24 -13.47 -6.01
CA ILE A 363 -24.97 -12.03 -6.14
C ILE A 363 -25.53 -11.29 -4.91
N GLY A 364 -24.69 -10.46 -4.29
CA GLY A 364 -24.96 -9.78 -3.02
C GLY A 364 -24.34 -10.48 -1.80
N GLU A 365 -24.14 -11.80 -1.86
CA GLU A 365 -23.59 -12.58 -0.75
C GLU A 365 -22.07 -12.45 -0.62
N SER A 366 -21.56 -12.81 0.56
CA SER A 366 -20.14 -12.77 0.89
C SER A 366 -19.66 -13.92 1.78
N ILE A 367 -18.36 -14.19 1.75
CA ILE A 367 -17.73 -15.27 2.52
C ILE A 367 -16.35 -14.85 3.06
N ASP A 368 -16.00 -15.31 4.26
CA ASP A 368 -14.64 -15.28 4.79
C ASP A 368 -13.83 -16.42 4.15
N LEU A 369 -12.81 -16.08 3.35
CA LEU A 369 -12.01 -17.06 2.63
C LEU A 369 -11.26 -18.01 3.58
N ALA A 370 -10.94 -17.57 4.81
CA ALA A 370 -10.33 -18.43 5.83
C ALA A 370 -11.25 -19.58 6.29
N GLY A 371 -12.56 -19.46 6.07
CA GLY A 371 -13.53 -20.54 6.29
C GLY A 371 -13.57 -21.59 5.17
N VAL A 372 -12.94 -21.33 4.02
CA VAL A 372 -12.95 -22.22 2.84
C VAL A 372 -11.57 -22.86 2.61
N ALA A 373 -10.48 -22.10 2.79
CA ALA A 373 -9.13 -22.59 2.60
C ALA A 373 -8.09 -21.80 3.43
N ALA A 374 -6.90 -22.38 3.59
CA ALA A 374 -5.82 -21.77 4.35
C ALA A 374 -5.30 -20.48 3.66
N LEU A 375 -5.53 -19.33 4.29
CA LEU A 375 -4.97 -18.03 3.87
C LEU A 375 -3.43 -18.02 3.89
N ARG A 376 -2.83 -17.33 2.92
CA ARG A 376 -1.37 -17.23 2.75
C ARG A 376 -0.70 -16.53 3.95
N ARG A 377 0.46 -17.00 4.42
CA ARG A 377 1.16 -16.44 5.61
C ARG A 377 2.56 -15.86 5.39
N HIS A 378 3.28 -16.27 4.35
CA HIS A 378 4.67 -15.85 4.04
C HIS A 378 4.82 -15.25 2.61
N TYR A 379 4.17 -14.11 2.35
CA TYR A 379 4.05 -13.53 0.99
C TYR A 379 4.72 -12.14 0.93
N LEU A 380 5.08 -11.71 -0.29
CA LEU A 380 5.67 -10.40 -0.64
C LEU A 380 7.11 -10.12 -0.12
N GLY A 381 8.09 -10.09 -1.04
CA GLY A 381 9.42 -9.49 -0.76
C GLY A 381 10.50 -10.43 -0.21
N SER A 382 10.99 -11.36 -1.04
CA SER A 382 12.25 -12.10 -0.79
C SER A 382 13.07 -12.28 -2.08
N GLY A 383 12.89 -11.36 -3.04
CA GLY A 383 13.24 -11.57 -4.45
C GLY A 383 13.80 -10.36 -5.20
N SER A 384 14.11 -9.24 -4.52
CA SER A 384 14.87 -8.14 -5.14
C SER A 384 15.81 -7.47 -4.14
N SER A 385 17.02 -7.13 -4.58
CA SER A 385 18.11 -6.65 -3.72
C SER A 385 18.09 -5.13 -3.50
N SER A 386 16.98 -4.59 -2.97
CA SER A 386 16.90 -3.19 -2.51
C SER A 386 16.71 -3.10 -0.99
N ALA A 387 17.56 -2.31 -0.32
CA ALA A 387 17.61 -2.23 1.14
C ALA A 387 16.51 -1.35 1.77
N MET A 388 15.30 -1.42 1.22
CA MET A 388 14.07 -0.75 1.69
C MET A 388 12.88 -1.72 1.80
N ASP A 389 13.06 -2.99 1.39
CA ASP A 389 11.99 -4.00 1.30
C ASP A 389 11.88 -4.84 2.58
N ASP A 390 11.68 -4.16 3.73
CA ASP A 390 11.57 -4.82 5.04
C ASP A 390 10.11 -5.24 5.31
N GLY A 391 9.78 -6.48 4.94
CA GLY A 391 8.54 -7.16 5.31
C GLY A 391 7.25 -6.58 4.71
N ALA A 392 6.96 -6.85 3.44
CA ALA A 392 5.59 -6.70 2.95
C ALA A 392 4.71 -7.85 3.48
N GLY A 393 3.46 -7.52 3.83
CA GLY A 393 2.65 -8.38 4.70
C GLY A 393 1.85 -9.49 4.01
N TYR A 394 1.42 -10.46 4.80
CA TYR A 394 0.28 -11.30 4.45
C TYR A 394 -1.04 -10.59 4.83
N PHE A 395 -2.18 -11.14 4.41
CA PHE A 395 -3.50 -10.67 4.84
C PHE A 395 -4.04 -11.58 5.94
N ARG A 396 -4.40 -10.97 7.08
CA ARG A 396 -4.99 -11.68 8.23
C ARG A 396 -6.48 -12.00 8.03
N TYR A 397 -7.17 -11.19 7.23
CA TYR A 397 -8.57 -11.37 6.87
C TYR A 397 -8.80 -11.08 5.39
N VAL A 398 -9.63 -11.91 4.75
CA VAL A 398 -10.03 -11.82 3.35
C VAL A 398 -11.52 -12.15 3.24
N ARG A 399 -12.35 -11.16 2.91
CA ARG A 399 -13.75 -11.37 2.50
C ARG A 399 -13.84 -11.30 0.99
N ILE A 400 -14.57 -12.23 0.39
CA ILE A 400 -14.98 -12.18 -1.01
C ILE A 400 -16.49 -12.00 -1.06
N SER A 401 -16.96 -11.01 -1.83
CA SER A 401 -18.37 -10.76 -2.12
C SER A 401 -18.63 -10.85 -3.62
N ARG A 402 -19.81 -11.32 -4.01
CA ARG A 402 -20.21 -11.50 -5.42
C ARG A 402 -21.00 -10.28 -5.91
N GLY A 403 -20.48 -9.51 -6.85
CA GLY A 403 -21.18 -8.37 -7.44
C GLY A 403 -20.28 -7.16 -7.76
N ALA A 404 -20.79 -6.26 -8.59
CA ALA A 404 -20.11 -5.02 -8.96
C ALA A 404 -20.40 -3.86 -8.00
N THR A 405 -21.63 -3.80 -7.47
CA THR A 405 -22.17 -2.68 -6.69
C THR A 405 -23.07 -3.22 -5.58
N PHE A 406 -23.04 -2.60 -4.41
CA PHE A 406 -23.80 -3.03 -3.23
C PHE A 406 -24.50 -1.82 -2.59
N PRO A 407 -25.63 -1.99 -1.87
CA PRO A 407 -26.29 -0.89 -1.18
C PRO A 407 -25.35 -0.16 -0.20
N GLY A 408 -25.36 1.17 -0.22
CA GLY A 408 -24.52 2.01 0.64
C GLY A 408 -23.04 2.10 0.27
N ILE A 409 -22.50 1.13 -0.49
CA ILE A 409 -21.08 1.13 -0.90
C ILE A 409 -20.88 2.09 -2.11
N PRO A 410 -20.03 3.13 -2.01
CA PRO A 410 -19.68 3.98 -3.16
C PRO A 410 -18.99 3.15 -4.26
N ALA A 411 -19.27 3.44 -5.52
CA ALA A 411 -18.82 2.62 -6.65
C ALA A 411 -18.39 3.44 -7.86
N SER A 412 -17.48 2.90 -8.69
CA SER A 412 -17.04 3.55 -9.91
C SER A 412 -18.06 3.41 -11.07
N SER A 413 -17.99 4.28 -12.07
CA SER A 413 -18.84 4.19 -13.25
C SER A 413 -18.56 2.94 -14.08
N THR A 414 -17.36 2.34 -13.95
CA THR A 414 -17.05 1.01 -14.49
C THR A 414 -17.81 -0.08 -13.73
N ALA A 415 -17.82 -0.05 -12.40
CA ALA A 415 -18.65 -0.95 -11.59
C ALA A 415 -20.14 -0.86 -11.95
N ARG A 416 -20.65 0.37 -12.15
CA ARG A 416 -22.04 0.61 -12.59
C ARG A 416 -22.34 0.20 -14.03
N LYS A 417 -21.33 -0.02 -14.89
CA LYS A 417 -21.52 -0.54 -16.27
C LYS A 417 -21.68 -2.06 -16.29
N PHE A 418 -21.03 -2.81 -15.39
CA PHE A 418 -21.12 -4.27 -15.33
C PHE A 418 -22.56 -4.80 -15.19
N THR A 419 -23.47 -4.08 -14.53
CA THR A 419 -24.89 -4.47 -14.42
C THR A 419 -25.66 -4.40 -15.74
N SER A 420 -25.09 -3.78 -16.77
CA SER A 420 -25.63 -3.71 -18.14
C SER A 420 -24.91 -4.63 -19.14
N MET A 421 -23.84 -5.34 -18.71
CA MET A 421 -23.05 -6.21 -19.57
C MET A 421 -23.58 -7.65 -19.52
N THR A 422 -24.39 -8.04 -20.51
CA THR A 422 -25.05 -9.35 -20.55
C THR A 422 -24.12 -10.52 -20.90
N GLU A 423 -22.95 -10.24 -21.47
CA GLU A 423 -21.95 -11.25 -21.86
C GLU A 423 -20.86 -11.44 -20.79
N GLU A 424 -20.76 -10.51 -19.82
CA GLU A 424 -19.76 -10.56 -18.76
C GLU A 424 -20.25 -11.34 -17.55
N VAL A 425 -19.35 -12.14 -16.98
CA VAL A 425 -19.61 -12.78 -15.68
C VAL A 425 -19.60 -11.70 -14.61
N SER A 426 -20.62 -11.68 -13.74
CA SER A 426 -20.71 -10.68 -12.65
C SER A 426 -19.37 -10.60 -11.90
N PRO A 427 -18.81 -9.39 -11.70
CA PRO A 427 -17.47 -9.25 -11.13
C PRO A 427 -17.49 -9.48 -9.62
N TRP A 428 -16.31 -9.40 -9.02
CA TRP A 428 -16.07 -9.65 -7.60
C TRP A 428 -15.74 -8.37 -6.85
N PHE A 429 -15.97 -8.42 -5.54
CA PHE A 429 -15.58 -7.39 -4.58
C PHE A 429 -14.82 -8.07 -3.44
N ILE A 430 -13.61 -7.59 -3.13
CA ILE A 430 -12.72 -8.20 -2.15
C ILE A 430 -12.37 -7.18 -1.08
N THR A 431 -12.54 -7.55 0.19
CA THR A 431 -12.12 -6.75 1.33
C THR A 431 -10.99 -7.48 2.05
N LEU A 432 -9.89 -6.79 2.29
CA LEU A 432 -8.60 -7.35 2.69
C LEU A 432 -8.02 -6.56 3.86
N VAL A 433 -7.63 -7.22 4.95
CA VAL A 433 -6.93 -6.58 6.08
C VAL A 433 -5.49 -7.12 6.11
N PRO A 434 -4.47 -6.28 5.89
CA PRO A 434 -3.06 -6.64 6.08
C PRO A 434 -2.80 -7.07 7.53
N ALA A 435 -1.81 -7.95 7.74
CA ALA A 435 -1.43 -8.45 9.06
C ALA A 435 -0.89 -7.34 10.00
#